data_AF-A0A1D1VXU9-F1
#
_entry.id   AF-A0A1D1VXU9-F1
#
_cell.length_a   1.000
_cell.length_b   1.000
_cell.length_c   1.000
_cell.angle_alpha   90.00
_cell.angle_beta   90.00
_cell.angle_gamma   90.00
#
_symmetry.space_group_name_H-M   'P 1'
#
loop_
_entity.id
_entity.type
_entity.pdbx_description
1 polymer ?
#
loop_
_entity_poly.entity_id
_entity_poly.type
_entity_poly.pdbx_seq_one_letter_code
_entity_poly.pdbx_strand_id
1 'polypeptide(L)'
;MTEHLTSKVILRFSDIDESSKEEKPEIVMEYNRTKAGVDTLDQLTGNYSCRRKTSRWPMALFYDILDISALDAYIIWCEINPGWNSTLPTKRRMFLQDVSKKMMQRQLLRRSTTPSISFSMKKFVSTVVPRVQSMGRIYD
;
A
#
# COMPACT_ATOMS: atom_id res chain seq x y z
N MET A 1 -34.62 -22.37 40.57
CA MET A 1 -33.76 -23.29 39.81
C MET A 1 -33.77 -22.83 38.35
N THR A 2 -33.53 -21.54 38.07
CA THR A 2 -32.24 -20.94 37.68
C THR A 2 -31.61 -21.58 36.44
N GLU A 3 -32.36 -21.63 35.34
CA GLU A 3 -31.84 -21.72 33.98
C GLU A 3 -32.41 -20.55 33.14
N HIS A 4 -32.00 -19.33 33.45
CA HIS A 4 -32.14 -18.25 32.50
C HIS A 4 -31.14 -17.15 32.83
N LEU A 5 -30.42 -16.71 31.79
CA LEU A 5 -29.61 -15.49 31.78
C LEU A 5 -28.18 -15.65 32.34
N THR A 6 -27.38 -16.51 31.72
CA THR A 6 -26.00 -16.12 31.41
C THR A 6 -26.05 -14.94 30.42
N SER A 7 -26.40 -13.77 30.94
CA SER A 7 -26.37 -12.50 30.23
C SER A 7 -24.92 -12.18 29.89
N LYS A 8 -24.52 -12.58 28.68
CA LYS A 8 -23.87 -11.74 27.68
C LYS A 8 -23.17 -10.49 28.26
N VAL A 9 -22.07 -10.68 28.99
CA VAL A 9 -21.09 -9.64 29.29
C VAL A 9 -20.23 -9.45 28.04
N ILE A 10 -20.86 -8.91 27.00
CA ILE A 10 -20.17 -8.26 25.90
C ILE A 10 -20.67 -6.83 25.98
N LEU A 11 -19.84 -5.94 26.51
CA LEU A 11 -20.08 -4.51 26.53
C LEU A 11 -20.19 -4.03 25.07
N ARG A 12 -21.39 -4.13 24.51
CA ARG A 12 -21.74 -3.45 23.27
C ARG A 12 -21.88 -1.97 23.62
N PHE A 13 -20.80 -1.23 23.38
CA PHE A 13 -20.78 0.24 23.37
C PHE A 13 -21.69 0.86 22.28
N SER A 14 -22.52 0.06 21.59
CA SER A 14 -23.42 0.50 20.52
C SER A 14 -24.75 1.05 21.01
N ASP A 15 -25.08 0.91 22.29
CA ASP A 15 -26.40 1.29 22.81
C ASP A 15 -26.33 2.66 23.53
N ILE A 16 -25.69 3.64 22.88
CA ILE A 16 -25.93 5.05 23.18
C ILE A 16 -27.01 5.50 22.20
N ASP A 17 -28.21 5.63 22.75
CA ASP A 17 -29.43 6.08 22.12
C ASP A 17 -29.21 7.31 21.22
N GLU A 18 -29.72 7.27 19.99
CA GLU A 18 -29.64 8.36 19.00
C GLU A 18 -30.51 9.58 19.41
N SER A 19 -31.13 9.53 20.59
CA SER A 19 -32.03 10.58 21.11
C SER A 19 -31.42 11.52 22.16
N SER A 20 -30.20 11.27 22.68
CA SER A 20 -29.58 12.16 23.66
C SER A 20 -28.43 12.96 23.06
N LYS A 21 -28.49 14.30 23.16
CA LYS A 21 -27.34 15.22 22.94
C LYS A 21 -26.28 15.06 24.04
N GLU A 22 -25.96 13.82 24.41
CA GLU A 22 -24.88 13.52 25.33
C GLU A 22 -23.61 13.32 24.52
N GLU A 23 -22.69 14.26 24.72
CA GLU A 23 -21.36 14.22 24.11
C GLU A 23 -20.69 12.91 24.49
N LYS A 24 -20.26 12.14 23.47
CA LYS A 24 -19.57 10.87 23.70
C LYS A 24 -18.37 11.13 24.63
N PRO A 25 -18.12 10.25 25.62
CA PRO A 25 -16.98 10.42 26.52
C PRO A 25 -15.67 10.62 25.73
N GLU A 26 -14.80 11.50 26.21
CA GLU A 26 -13.53 11.84 25.54
C GLU A 26 -12.71 10.59 25.18
N ILE A 27 -12.68 9.60 26.08
CA ILE A 27 -12.03 8.30 25.84
C ILE A 27 -12.60 7.53 24.64
N VAL A 28 -13.91 7.62 24.39
CA VAL A 28 -14.57 7.00 23.22
C VAL A 28 -14.22 7.76 21.95
N MET A 29 -14.13 9.09 22.03
CA MET A 29 -13.74 9.92 20.89
C MET A 29 -12.28 9.66 20.49
N GLU A 30 -11.36 9.61 21.46
CA GLU A 30 -9.94 9.36 21.21
C GLU A 30 -9.67 7.92 20.72
N TYR A 31 -10.36 6.93 21.29
CA TYR A 31 -10.31 5.55 20.78
C TYR A 31 -10.78 5.50 19.31
N ASN A 32 -11.93 6.12 19.00
CA ASN A 32 -12.44 6.11 17.63
C ASN A 32 -11.54 6.86 16.65
N ARG A 33 -10.82 7.89 17.10
CA ARG A 33 -9.85 8.64 16.31
C ARG A 33 -8.63 7.80 15.93
N THR A 34 -8.17 6.92 16.81
CA THR A 34 -6.88 6.22 16.66
C THR A 34 -7.00 4.76 16.24
N LYS A 35 -8.13 4.10 16.50
CA LYS A 35 -8.34 2.67 16.23
C LYS A 35 -8.23 2.27 14.75
N ALA A 36 -8.39 3.21 13.82
CA ALA A 36 -8.48 2.93 12.40
C ALA A 36 -7.12 2.66 11.71
N GLY A 37 -6.00 2.76 12.43
CA GLY A 37 -4.66 2.65 11.83
C GLY A 37 -4.42 1.34 11.07
N VAL A 38 -4.74 0.21 11.70
CA VAL A 38 -4.56 -1.13 11.09
C VAL A 38 -5.53 -1.35 9.93
N ASP A 39 -6.80 -0.98 10.10
CA ASP A 39 -7.81 -1.12 9.03
C ASP A 39 -7.46 -0.25 7.81
N THR A 40 -6.93 0.95 8.05
CA THR A 40 -6.47 1.85 6.99
C THR A 40 -5.27 1.27 6.26
N LEU A 41 -4.31 0.71 7.00
CA LEU A 41 -3.16 0.01 6.42
C LEU A 41 -3.64 -1.14 5.53
N ASP A 42 -4.51 -2.01 6.04
CA ASP A 42 -5.05 -3.17 5.31
C ASP A 42 -5.77 -2.73 4.02
N GLN A 43 -6.62 -1.71 4.11
CA GLN A 43 -7.29 -1.13 2.94
C GLN A 43 -6.30 -0.58 1.92
N LEU A 44 -5.27 0.14 2.37
CA LEU A 44 -4.27 0.73 1.49
C LEU A 44 -3.40 -0.36 0.84
N THR A 45 -2.95 -1.37 1.56
CA THR A 45 -2.17 -2.48 0.97
C THR A 45 -3.03 -3.33 0.04
N GLY A 46 -4.31 -3.53 0.36
CA GLY A 46 -5.27 -4.24 -0.50
C GLY A 46 -5.50 -3.57 -1.86
N ASN A 47 -5.57 -2.24 -1.89
CA ASN A 47 -5.79 -1.47 -3.14
C ASN A 47 -4.64 -1.60 -4.16
N TYR A 48 -3.41 -1.86 -3.70
CA TYR A 48 -2.22 -2.02 -4.55
C TYR A 48 -1.40 -3.23 -4.10
N SER A 49 -2.00 -4.41 -4.16
CA SER A 49 -1.35 -5.64 -3.71
C SER A 49 -0.60 -6.38 -4.84
N CYS A 50 0.57 -6.92 -4.50
CA CYS A 50 1.35 -7.84 -5.34
C CYS A 50 1.02 -9.31 -5.09
N ARG A 51 0.07 -9.60 -4.18
CA ARG A 51 -0.30 -10.95 -3.77
C ARG A 51 -0.78 -11.79 -4.95
N ARG A 52 -0.31 -13.04 -4.99
CA ARG A 52 -0.72 -14.05 -5.98
C ARG A 52 -1.19 -15.31 -5.28
N LYS A 53 -2.07 -16.06 -5.94
CA LYS A 53 -2.46 -17.40 -5.47
C LYS A 53 -1.21 -18.27 -5.36
N THR A 54 -0.93 -18.74 -4.15
CA THR A 54 0.22 -19.58 -3.82
C THR A 54 -0.19 -20.61 -2.78
N SER A 55 0.37 -21.82 -2.86
CA SER A 55 0.25 -22.85 -1.82
C SER A 55 1.39 -22.82 -0.81
N ARG A 56 2.38 -21.93 -1.02
CA ARG A 56 3.57 -21.81 -0.17
C ARG A 56 3.42 -20.62 0.76
N TRP A 57 3.19 -20.89 2.05
CA TRP A 57 3.00 -19.85 3.07
C TRP A 57 4.13 -18.79 3.13
N PRO A 58 5.42 -19.12 2.94
CA PRO A 58 6.47 -18.09 2.99
C PRO A 58 6.34 -17.10 1.84
N MET A 59 5.82 -17.55 0.69
CA MET A 59 5.58 -16.67 -0.46
C MET A 59 4.41 -15.72 -0.20
N ALA A 60 3.37 -16.18 0.52
CA ALA A 60 2.28 -15.30 0.94
C ALA A 60 2.80 -14.19 1.87
N LEU A 61 3.58 -14.57 2.88
CA LEU A 61 4.23 -13.62 3.79
C LEU A 61 5.13 -12.62 3.03
N PHE A 62 5.90 -13.10 2.05
CA PHE A 62 6.74 -12.22 1.22
C PHE A 62 5.94 -11.17 0.45
N TYR A 63 4.76 -11.54 -0.08
CA TYR A 63 3.89 -10.57 -0.74
C TYR A 63 3.38 -9.50 0.23
N ASP A 64 2.96 -9.90 1.43
CA ASP A 64 2.46 -8.96 2.43
C ASP A 64 3.58 -7.99 2.87
N ILE A 65 4.81 -8.49 3.07
CA ILE A 65 5.99 -7.64 3.36
C ILE A 65 6.26 -6.65 2.22
N LEU A 66 6.17 -7.10 0.97
CA LEU A 66 6.42 -6.25 -0.20
C LEU A 66 5.40 -5.11 -0.27
N ASP A 67 4.13 -5.40 -0.05
CA ASP A 67 3.04 -4.41 -0.13
C ASP A 67 3.14 -3.36 0.99
N ILE A 68 3.46 -3.79 2.22
CA ILE A 68 3.70 -2.89 3.37
C ILE A 68 4.92 -2.01 3.10
N SER A 69 6.05 -2.61 2.70
CA SER A 69 7.30 -1.87 2.45
C SER A 69 7.13 -0.82 1.36
N ALA A 70 6.35 -1.12 0.32
CA ALA A 70 6.08 -0.19 -0.76
C ALA A 70 5.20 1.00 -0.33
N LEU A 71 4.27 0.77 0.61
CA LEU A 71 3.48 1.84 1.22
C LEU A 71 4.33 2.71 2.15
N ASP A 72 5.16 2.09 2.99
CA ASP A 72 6.05 2.83 3.91
C ASP A 72 7.04 3.71 3.13
N ALA A 73 7.67 3.16 2.09
CA ALA A 73 8.55 3.92 1.21
C ALA A 73 7.82 5.08 0.51
N TYR A 74 6.55 4.89 0.16
CA TYR A 74 5.72 5.94 -0.44
C TYR A 74 5.43 7.07 0.57
N ILE A 75 5.09 6.73 1.81
CA ILE A 75 4.86 7.72 2.89
C ILE A 75 6.13 8.53 3.12
N ILE A 76 7.28 7.87 3.31
CA ILE A 76 8.58 8.52 3.50
C ILE A 76 8.90 9.45 2.32
N TRP A 77 8.66 9.01 1.07
CA TRP A 77 8.89 9.84 -0.10
C TRP A 77 8.03 11.12 -0.11
N CYS A 78 6.76 11.01 0.28
CA CYS A 78 5.85 12.15 0.37
C CYS A 78 6.25 13.12 1.49
N GLU A 79 6.74 12.63 2.62
CA GLU A 79 7.24 13.47 3.72
C GLU A 79 8.49 14.25 3.30
N ILE A 80 9.41 13.61 2.59
CA ILE A 80 10.63 14.26 2.10
C ILE A 80 10.32 15.22 0.93
N ASN A 81 9.31 14.92 0.11
CA ASN A 81 8.98 15.66 -1.11
C ASN A 81 7.50 16.10 -1.15
N PRO A 82 7.08 17.07 -0.33
CA PRO A 82 5.67 17.45 -0.19
C PRO A 82 5.06 18.05 -1.47
N GLY A 83 5.88 18.66 -2.33
CA GLY A 83 5.46 19.21 -3.63
C GLY A 83 5.37 18.19 -4.77
N TRP A 84 5.85 16.96 -4.58
CA TRP A 84 5.90 15.96 -5.65
C TRP A 84 4.50 15.44 -5.97
N ASN A 85 4.00 15.75 -7.17
CA ASN A 85 2.69 15.31 -7.66
C ASN A 85 1.53 15.61 -6.68
N SER A 86 1.63 16.69 -5.91
CA SER A 86 0.72 17.02 -4.81
C SER A 86 -0.73 17.22 -5.27
N THR A 87 -0.94 17.60 -6.53
CA THR A 87 -2.26 17.81 -7.14
C THR A 87 -2.85 16.55 -7.79
N LEU A 88 -2.07 15.46 -7.92
CA LEU A 88 -2.50 14.28 -8.66
C LEU A 88 -3.15 13.24 -7.74
N PRO A 89 -4.39 12.80 -8.03
CA PRO A 89 -5.05 11.76 -7.24
C PRO A 89 -4.35 10.39 -7.37
N THR A 90 -3.51 10.20 -8.38
CA THR A 90 -2.83 8.94 -8.71
C THR A 90 -1.37 8.89 -8.24
N LYS A 91 -0.93 9.81 -7.37
CA LYS A 91 0.45 9.93 -6.89
C LYS A 91 1.07 8.61 -6.41
N ARG A 92 0.32 7.79 -5.65
CA ARG A 92 0.80 6.47 -5.18
C ARG A 92 1.05 5.50 -6.32
N ARG A 93 0.15 5.45 -7.31
CA ARG A 93 0.33 4.61 -8.51
C ARG A 93 1.57 5.03 -9.30
N MET A 94 1.78 6.33 -9.47
CA MET A 94 2.95 6.87 -10.16
C MET A 94 4.23 6.48 -9.42
N PHE A 95 4.24 6.63 -8.10
CA PHE A 95 5.37 6.24 -7.26
C PHE A 95 5.72 4.76 -7.46
N LEU A 96 4.74 3.86 -7.35
CA LEU A 96 4.95 2.42 -7.55
C LEU A 96 5.44 2.08 -8.97
N GLN A 97 4.94 2.79 -9.98
CA GLN A 97 5.42 2.63 -11.37
C GLN A 97 6.87 3.08 -11.53
N ASP A 98 7.28 4.15 -10.87
CA ASP A 98 8.64 4.67 -11.00
C ASP A 98 9.64 3.84 -10.20
N VAL A 99 9.26 3.40 -8.99
CA VAL A 99 10.03 2.43 -8.19
C VAL A 99 10.24 1.14 -8.99
N SER A 100 9.17 0.54 -9.51
CA SER A 100 9.28 -0.71 -10.27
C SER A 100 10.17 -0.57 -11.52
N LYS A 101 10.05 0.52 -12.28
CA LYS A 101 10.94 0.81 -13.41
C LYS A 101 12.40 0.93 -12.99
N LYS A 102 12.70 1.65 -11.90
CA LYS A 102 14.07 1.80 -11.36
C LYS A 102 14.64 0.45 -10.92
N MET A 103 13.86 -0.37 -10.20
CA MET A 103 14.29 -1.71 -9.78
C MET A 103 14.57 -2.64 -10.97
N MET A 104 13.76 -2.56 -12.03
CA MET A 104 13.95 -3.38 -13.23
C MET A 104 15.12 -2.91 -14.10
N GLN A 105 15.56 -1.65 -13.99
CA GLN A 105 16.47 -1.01 -14.94
C GLN A 105 17.74 -1.83 -15.22
N ARG A 106 18.46 -2.25 -14.16
CA ARG A 106 19.70 -3.02 -14.30
C ARG A 106 19.47 -4.33 -15.05
N GLN A 107 18.38 -5.03 -14.76
CA GLN A 107 18.06 -6.29 -15.41
C GLN A 107 17.59 -6.10 -16.85
N LEU A 108 16.86 -5.01 -17.15
CA LEU A 108 16.45 -4.66 -18.50
C LEU A 108 17.65 -4.29 -19.37
N LEU A 109 18.61 -3.53 -18.84
CA LEU A 109 19.87 -3.22 -19.52
C LEU A 109 20.68 -4.48 -19.82
N ARG A 110 20.79 -5.42 -18.87
CA ARG A 110 21.48 -6.70 -19.11
C ARG A 110 20.78 -7.54 -20.19
N ARG A 111 19.45 -7.52 -20.22
CA ARG A 111 18.68 -8.27 -21.23
C ARG A 111 18.76 -7.64 -22.61
N SER A 112 18.94 -6.32 -22.72
CA SER A 112 19.06 -5.63 -24.01
C SER A 112 20.24 -6.14 -24.83
N THR A 113 21.33 -6.53 -24.17
CA THR A 113 22.56 -7.02 -24.80
C THR A 113 22.49 -8.50 -25.19
N THR A 114 21.44 -9.23 -24.78
CA THR A 114 21.29 -10.65 -25.11
C THR A 114 20.76 -10.79 -26.54
N PRO A 115 21.49 -11.47 -27.45
CA PRO A 115 21.12 -11.51 -28.88
C PRO A 115 19.83 -12.31 -29.13
N SER A 116 19.57 -13.34 -28.31
CA SER A 116 18.48 -14.31 -28.46
C SER A 116 17.13 -13.89 -27.85
N ILE A 117 16.99 -12.67 -27.31
CA ILE A 117 15.69 -12.26 -26.75
C ILE A 117 14.65 -12.06 -27.86
N SER A 118 13.38 -12.33 -27.53
CA SER A 118 12.28 -12.16 -28.47
C SER A 118 12.13 -10.71 -28.92
N PHE A 119 11.59 -10.51 -30.13
CA PHE A 119 11.35 -9.16 -30.67
C PHE A 119 10.48 -8.30 -29.75
N SER A 120 9.42 -8.88 -29.17
CA SER A 120 8.56 -8.19 -28.20
C SER A 120 9.35 -7.66 -27.00
N MET A 121 10.29 -8.45 -26.49
CA MET A 121 11.17 -8.03 -25.39
C MET A 121 12.15 -6.93 -25.82
N LYS A 122 12.73 -7.00 -27.03
CA LYS A 122 13.59 -5.92 -27.58
C LYS A 122 12.82 -4.61 -27.64
N LYS A 123 11.58 -4.63 -28.14
CA LYS A 123 10.69 -3.47 -28.24
C LYS A 123 10.29 -2.91 -26.87
N PHE A 124 10.01 -3.79 -25.89
CA PHE A 124 9.72 -3.37 -24.52
C PHE A 124 10.93 -2.67 -23.87
N VAL A 125 12.10 -3.31 -23.95
CA VAL A 125 13.34 -2.79 -23.35
C VAL A 125 13.73 -1.43 -23.96
N SER A 126 13.62 -1.26 -25.28
CA SER A 126 13.90 0.02 -25.93
C SER A 126 12.93 1.14 -25.54
N THR A 127 11.70 0.80 -25.17
CA THR A 127 10.69 1.77 -24.72
C THR A 127 10.92 2.19 -23.26
N VAL A 128 11.30 1.26 -22.39
CA VAL A 128 11.39 1.49 -20.94
C VAL A 128 12.74 2.10 -20.56
N VAL A 129 13.86 1.57 -21.06
CA VAL A 129 15.21 1.96 -20.61
C VAL A 129 15.49 3.47 -20.70
N PRO A 130 15.20 4.18 -21.82
CA PRO A 130 15.45 5.62 -21.92
C PRO A 130 14.63 6.45 -20.94
N ARG A 131 13.38 6.04 -20.68
CA ARG A 131 12.48 6.72 -19.73
C ARG A 131 12.95 6.61 -18.28
N VAL A 132 13.65 5.54 -17.93
CA VAL A 132 14.22 5.37 -16.58
C VAL A 132 15.49 6.21 -16.41
N GLN A 133 16.34 6.30 -17.43
CA GLN A 133 17.56 7.10 -17.40
C GLN A 133 17.28 8.61 -17.32
N SER A 134 16.19 9.09 -17.93
CA SER A 134 15.79 10.49 -17.83
C SER A 134 15.27 10.87 -16.43
N MET A 135 14.64 9.94 -15.69
CA MET A 135 14.14 10.20 -14.34
C MET A 135 15.23 10.33 -13.28
N GLY A 136 16.42 9.75 -13.49
CA GLY A 136 17.54 9.89 -12.57
C GLY A 136 18.12 11.31 -12.52
N ARG A 137 18.06 12.04 -13.64
CA ARG A 137 18.68 13.37 -13.80
C ARG A 137 17.84 14.55 -13.31
N ILE A 138 16.61 14.32 -12.84
CA ILE A 138 15.69 15.40 -12.41
C ILE A 138 15.78 15.64 -10.89
N TYR A 139 16.45 14.75 -10.17
CA TYR A 139 16.54 14.77 -8.70
C TYR A 139 17.99 14.85 -8.17
N ASP A 140 18.95 15.12 -9.06
CA ASP A 140 20.33 15.52 -8.74
C ASP A 140 20.44 17.04 -8.93
#